data_AF-A0A522FG56-F1
#
_entry.id   AF-A0A522FG56-F1
#
_cell.length_a   1.000
_cell.length_b   1.000
_cell.length_c   1.000
_cell.angle_alpha   90.00
_cell.angle_beta   90.00
_cell.angle_gamma   90.00
#
_symmetry.space_group_name_H-M   'P 1'
#
loop_
_entity.id
_entity.type
_entity.pdbx_description
1 polymer ?
#
loop_
_entity_poly.entity_id
_entity_poly.type
_entity_poly.pdbx_seq_one_letter_code
_entity_poly.pdbx_strand_id
1 'polypeptide(L)'
;MNAIVKTKPTTPRRKAAAAVKKSSVPSKRAPGRPRLSPEQALIAREKKRQQQMLDKRARLEAARQVRERAREERAIARSKAKEELAAKRAARRASGEPDGERVTRPRAGTPLIKKDMVLGNEALKAPWSMRPLTGADLDALGKRFGLNASEFSSALGLQNRFAFTVLLRTSKVIPFDVEVLARLYEMSPTPAPWQSYTAEQVFKTLYEPLLDKFDGPEDVAYARTLYYSRFTATIGRSSATAYRWVENSGKARLVVVLLLRKIMSMPHPRETLERVAALVMRVRGGDLNLRAPIPQPGQRVHRRGRVADVSRLIPDKSSLGRAIKIKSFDIA
;
A
#
# COMPACT_ATOMS: atom_id res chain seq x y z
N MET A 1 -20.59 12.66 51.72
CA MET A 1 -20.63 11.42 52.52
C MET A 1 -20.64 10.26 51.53
N ASN A 2 -19.70 9.33 51.42
CA ASN A 2 -18.50 8.98 52.16
C ASN A 2 -17.35 8.71 51.18
N ALA A 3 -16.13 8.87 51.69
CA ALA A 3 -14.88 8.87 50.97
C ALA A 3 -14.08 7.56 51.20
N ILE A 4 -12.89 7.52 50.57
CA ILE A 4 -11.66 6.79 50.97
C ILE A 4 -11.60 5.30 50.52
N VAL A 5 -10.53 4.74 49.93
CA VAL A 5 -9.18 5.22 49.55
C VAL A 5 -8.56 4.24 48.55
N LYS A 6 -7.67 4.75 47.68
CA LYS A 6 -6.75 4.01 46.79
C LYS A 6 -5.56 3.43 47.57
N THR A 7 -5.22 2.16 47.39
CA THR A 7 -3.97 1.56 47.89
C THR A 7 -2.98 1.24 46.76
N LYS A 8 -1.78 1.81 46.84
CA LYS A 8 -0.60 1.51 46.00
C LYS A 8 0.13 0.26 46.52
N PRO A 9 0.80 -0.54 45.67
CA PRO A 9 1.69 -1.60 46.14
C PRO A 9 3.07 -1.02 46.48
N THR A 10 3.55 -1.27 47.70
CA THR A 10 4.89 -0.92 48.20
C THR A 10 5.70 -2.20 48.40
N THR A 11 6.87 -2.23 47.76
CA THR A 11 7.89 -3.29 47.86
C THR A 11 8.53 -3.32 49.25
N PRO A 12 8.68 -4.47 49.92
CA PRO A 12 9.42 -4.54 51.17
C PRO A 12 10.91 -4.73 50.89
N ARG A 13 11.71 -3.76 51.35
CA ARG A 13 13.17 -3.80 51.42
C ARG A 13 13.54 -4.25 52.85
N ARG A 14 13.99 -5.50 53.04
CA ARG A 14 14.58 -5.97 54.31
C ARG A 14 16.09 -6.21 54.15
N LYS A 15 16.86 -5.52 54.99
CA LYS A 15 18.26 -5.82 55.32
C LYS A 15 18.27 -6.88 56.43
N ALA A 16 19.13 -7.90 56.33
CA ALA A 16 19.82 -8.60 57.44
C ALA A 16 20.72 -9.67 56.80
N ALA A 17 22.04 -9.47 56.79
CA ALA A 17 22.95 -10.03 57.79
C ALA A 17 23.03 -11.56 57.72
N ALA A 18 23.94 -12.08 56.89
CA ALA A 18 24.45 -13.44 57.00
C ALA A 18 25.95 -13.37 57.26
N ALA A 19 26.30 -13.77 58.47
CA ALA A 19 27.63 -13.77 59.03
C ALA A 19 28.56 -14.75 58.29
N VAL A 20 29.76 -14.25 57.99
CA VAL A 20 30.90 -14.99 57.46
C VAL A 20 31.52 -15.81 58.59
N LYS A 21 31.39 -17.15 58.54
CA LYS A 21 32.31 -18.06 59.24
C LYS A 21 33.58 -18.19 58.39
N LYS A 22 34.67 -17.54 58.80
CA LYS A 22 36.01 -17.76 58.25
C LYS A 22 36.75 -18.74 59.15
N SER A 23 37.00 -19.93 58.61
CA SER A 23 37.96 -20.91 59.11
C SER A 23 39.38 -20.35 59.01
N SER A 24 40.11 -20.47 60.11
CA SER A 24 41.52 -20.18 60.27
C SER A 24 42.40 -21.19 59.53
N VAL A 25 43.26 -20.71 58.62
CA VAL A 25 44.48 -21.41 58.20
C VAL A 25 45.63 -20.41 58.32
N PRO A 26 46.69 -20.70 59.10
CA PRO A 26 47.84 -19.83 59.20
C PRO A 26 48.80 -20.11 58.03
N SER A 27 48.84 -19.19 57.06
CA SER A 27 49.86 -19.23 56.00
C SER A 27 50.99 -18.25 56.31
N LYS A 28 52.20 -18.78 56.19
CA LYS A 28 53.52 -18.21 56.50
C LYS A 28 53.72 -16.80 55.92
N ARG A 29 54.37 -15.95 56.72
CA ARG A 29 54.90 -14.63 56.36
C ARG A 29 55.79 -14.74 55.11
N ALA A 30 55.40 -14.06 54.04
CA ALA A 30 56.33 -13.55 53.03
C ALA A 30 56.81 -12.15 53.45
N PRO A 31 58.11 -11.82 53.33
CA PRO A 31 58.65 -10.55 53.78
C PRO A 31 58.37 -9.43 52.75
N GLY A 32 58.28 -8.20 53.24
CA GLY A 32 58.52 -7.00 52.45
C GLY A 32 57.43 -6.59 51.45
N ARG A 33 56.36 -5.95 51.93
CA ARG A 33 55.73 -4.88 51.14
C ARG A 33 55.84 -3.58 51.93
N PRO A 34 56.47 -2.52 51.37
CA PRO A 34 56.49 -1.23 52.03
C PRO A 34 55.05 -0.79 52.24
N ARG A 35 54.68 -0.51 53.49
CA ARG A 35 53.38 0.09 53.83
C ARG A 35 53.43 1.53 53.32
N LEU A 36 52.96 1.74 52.10
CA LEU A 36 52.70 3.06 51.54
C LEU A 36 51.80 3.82 52.52
N SER A 37 52.10 5.10 52.76
CA SER A 37 51.26 5.94 53.63
C SER A 37 49.83 5.99 53.06
N PRO A 38 48.79 6.18 53.90
CA PRO A 38 47.40 6.27 53.45
C PRO A 38 47.20 7.28 52.30
N GLU A 39 47.97 8.37 52.30
CA GLU A 39 47.99 9.38 51.22
C GLU A 39 48.63 8.85 49.94
N GLN A 40 49.75 8.13 50.02
CA GLN A 40 50.40 7.52 48.86
C GLN A 40 49.51 6.44 48.20
N ALA A 41 48.72 5.72 48.99
CA ALA A 41 47.74 4.76 48.47
C ALA A 41 46.56 5.43 47.76
N LEU A 42 46.10 6.59 48.24
CA LEU A 42 45.07 7.41 47.58
C LEU A 42 45.59 7.99 46.25
N ILE A 43 46.79 8.56 46.24
CA ILE A 43 47.43 9.11 45.04
C ILE A 43 47.64 8.01 43.98
N ALA A 44 48.06 6.81 44.39
CA ALA A 44 48.20 5.67 43.47
C ALA A 44 46.85 5.22 42.90
N ARG A 45 45.77 5.30 43.69
CA ARG A 45 44.41 4.93 43.25
C ARG A 45 43.82 5.96 42.29
N GLU A 46 44.08 7.25 42.51
CA GLU A 46 43.70 8.33 41.60
C GLU A 46 44.47 8.28 40.29
N LYS A 47 45.80 8.08 40.33
CA LYS A 47 46.61 7.86 39.12
C LYS A 47 46.11 6.66 38.31
N LYS A 48 45.80 5.54 38.97
CA LYS A 48 45.23 4.36 38.32
C LYS A 48 43.85 4.64 37.69
N ARG A 49 43.02 5.45 38.34
CA ARG A 49 41.69 5.82 37.85
C ARG A 49 41.76 6.79 36.66
N GLN A 50 42.69 7.75 36.69
CA GLN A 50 42.99 8.64 35.57
C GLN A 50 43.52 7.85 34.37
N GLN A 51 44.43 6.91 34.60
CA GLN A 51 44.99 6.05 33.56
C GLN A 51 43.92 5.14 32.93
N GLN A 52 43.02 4.56 33.74
CA GLN A 52 41.87 3.81 33.23
C GLN A 52 40.89 4.67 32.40
N MET A 53 40.71 5.95 32.75
CA MET A 53 39.86 6.87 32.00
C MET A 53 40.50 7.25 30.65
N LEU A 54 41.81 7.45 30.61
CA LEU A 54 42.56 7.70 29.38
C LEU A 54 42.54 6.48 28.46
N ASP A 55 42.78 5.28 28.98
CA ASP A 55 42.68 4.02 28.22
C ASP A 55 41.27 3.80 27.66
N LYS A 56 40.23 4.11 28.44
CA LYS A 56 38.84 4.01 27.99
C LYS A 56 38.54 5.01 26.88
N ARG A 57 39.05 6.24 26.95
CA ARG A 57 38.91 7.25 25.88
C ARG A 57 39.64 6.81 24.61
N ALA A 58 40.89 6.37 24.72
CA ALA A 58 41.68 5.87 23.60
C ALA A 58 41.00 4.67 22.89
N ARG A 59 40.42 3.73 23.65
CA ARG A 59 39.65 2.61 23.09
C ARG A 59 38.38 3.05 22.35
N LEU A 60 37.67 4.07 22.87
CA LEU A 60 36.47 4.61 22.23
C LEU A 60 36.81 5.37 20.94
N GLU A 61 37.90 6.12 20.93
CA GLU A 61 38.38 6.82 19.73
C GLU A 61 38.85 5.84 18.65
N ALA A 62 39.61 4.81 19.02
CA ALA A 62 40.00 3.74 18.10
C ALA A 62 38.76 3.02 17.51
N ALA A 63 37.77 2.69 18.35
CA ALA A 63 36.53 2.06 17.90
C ALA A 63 35.71 2.98 16.96
N ARG A 64 35.77 4.30 17.15
CA ARG A 64 35.12 5.27 16.26
C ARG A 64 35.82 5.34 14.91
N GLN A 65 37.15 5.40 14.89
CA GLN A 65 37.93 5.40 13.64
C GLN A 65 37.69 4.12 12.82
N VAL A 66 37.62 2.95 13.46
CA VAL A 66 37.29 1.68 12.79
C VAL A 66 35.89 1.73 12.17
N ARG A 67 34.90 2.30 12.88
CA ARG A 67 33.53 2.44 12.35
C ARG A 67 33.43 3.42 11.20
N GLU A 68 34.20 4.51 11.22
CA GLU A 68 34.22 5.50 10.13
C GLU A 68 34.87 4.91 8.88
N ARG A 69 36.02 4.24 9.00
CA ARG A 69 36.65 3.51 7.87
C ARG A 69 35.71 2.45 7.28
N ALA A 70 35.03 1.66 8.12
CA ALA A 70 34.05 0.67 7.65
C ALA A 70 32.82 1.30 6.95
N ARG A 71 32.45 2.55 7.28
CA ARG A 71 31.38 3.28 6.59
C ARG A 71 31.86 3.78 5.23
N GLU A 72 33.07 4.31 5.16
CA GLU A 72 33.70 4.77 3.93
C GLU A 72 33.90 3.61 2.93
N GLU A 73 34.42 2.47 3.39
CA GLU A 73 34.55 1.26 2.58
C GLU A 73 33.20 0.78 2.03
N ARG A 74 32.14 0.81 2.86
CA ARG A 74 30.77 0.47 2.40
C ARG A 74 30.22 1.49 1.41
N ALA A 75 30.55 2.76 1.55
CA ALA A 75 30.13 3.80 0.61
C ALA A 75 30.81 3.62 -0.74
N ILE A 76 32.12 3.34 -0.74
CA ILE A 76 32.91 3.03 -1.94
C ILE A 76 32.43 1.74 -2.61
N ALA A 77 32.14 0.69 -1.84
CA ALA A 77 31.58 -0.55 -2.39
C ALA A 77 30.20 -0.32 -3.03
N ARG A 78 29.35 0.53 -2.44
CA ARG A 78 28.04 0.89 -2.99
C ARG A 78 28.15 1.74 -4.26
N SER A 79 29.09 2.69 -4.32
CA SER A 79 29.30 3.50 -5.53
C SER A 79 29.80 2.63 -6.67
N LYS A 80 30.80 1.77 -6.43
CA LYS A 80 31.30 0.79 -7.42
C LYS A 80 30.20 -0.15 -7.90
N ALA A 81 29.40 -0.71 -7.00
CA ALA A 81 28.28 -1.59 -7.39
C ALA A 81 27.21 -0.83 -8.21
N LYS A 82 26.97 0.45 -7.92
CA LYS A 82 26.03 1.28 -8.67
C LYS A 82 26.57 1.59 -10.07
N GLU A 83 27.85 1.90 -10.19
CA GLU A 83 28.55 2.15 -11.46
C GLU A 83 28.59 0.89 -12.32
N GLU A 84 28.92 -0.26 -11.74
CA GLU A 84 28.93 -1.55 -12.44
C GLU A 84 27.52 -1.92 -12.95
N LEU A 85 26.49 -1.69 -12.14
CA LEU A 85 25.11 -1.96 -12.54
C LEU A 85 24.61 -0.96 -13.59
N ALA A 86 25.08 0.29 -13.55
CA ALA A 86 24.82 1.29 -14.60
C ALA A 86 25.52 0.92 -15.91
N ALA A 87 26.78 0.48 -15.85
CA ALA A 87 27.56 0.01 -17.00
C ALA A 87 26.92 -1.25 -17.62
N LYS A 88 26.50 -2.23 -16.81
CA LYS A 88 25.75 -3.40 -17.28
C LYS A 88 24.45 -3.01 -17.97
N ARG A 89 23.69 -2.04 -17.43
CA ARG A 89 22.47 -1.52 -18.09
C ARG A 89 22.77 -0.78 -19.39
N ALA A 90 23.84 0.00 -19.44
CA ALA A 90 24.28 0.70 -20.64
C ALA A 90 24.71 -0.29 -21.74
N ALA A 91 25.48 -1.32 -21.38
CA ALA A 91 25.88 -2.40 -22.28
C ALA A 91 24.67 -3.17 -22.83
N ARG A 92 23.68 -3.51 -21.97
CA ARG A 92 22.44 -4.15 -22.43
C ARG A 92 21.64 -3.28 -23.41
N ARG A 93 21.51 -1.97 -23.13
CA ARG A 93 20.88 -1.02 -24.06
C ARG A 93 21.61 -0.93 -25.40
N ALA A 94 22.94 -0.94 -25.38
CA ALA A 94 23.75 -0.93 -26.60
C ALA A 94 23.62 -2.22 -27.42
N SER A 95 23.46 -3.37 -26.74
CA SER A 95 23.29 -4.68 -27.40
C SER A 95 21.90 -4.93 -27.98
N GLY A 96 20.92 -4.06 -27.70
CA GLY A 96 19.53 -4.28 -28.14
C GLY A 96 18.85 -5.48 -27.48
N GLU A 97 19.46 -6.11 -26.47
CA GLU A 97 18.83 -7.18 -25.69
C GLU A 97 17.52 -6.65 -25.09
N PRO A 98 16.36 -7.28 -25.38
CA PRO A 98 15.13 -6.94 -24.69
C PRO A 98 15.37 -7.17 -23.19
N ASP A 99 15.09 -6.15 -22.38
CA ASP A 99 15.08 -6.30 -20.93
C ASP A 99 14.12 -7.45 -20.62
N GLY A 100 14.69 -8.61 -20.26
CA GLY A 100 13.94 -9.84 -20.02
C GLY A 100 12.64 -9.51 -19.29
N GLU A 101 11.52 -9.80 -19.94
CA GLU A 101 10.20 -9.32 -19.53
C GLU A 101 10.03 -9.68 -18.06
N ARG A 102 10.09 -8.68 -17.17
CA ARG A 102 9.84 -8.92 -15.76
C ARG A 102 8.39 -9.35 -15.70
N VAL A 103 8.16 -10.66 -15.62
CA VAL A 103 6.86 -11.28 -15.39
C VAL A 103 6.40 -10.83 -14.02
N THR A 104 5.85 -9.63 -13.99
CA THR A 104 5.27 -9.01 -12.81
C THR A 104 3.99 -9.78 -12.61
N ARG A 105 4.02 -10.71 -11.64
CA ARG A 105 2.83 -11.46 -11.26
C ARG A 105 1.72 -10.45 -11.02
N PRO A 106 0.56 -10.57 -11.70
CA PRO A 106 -0.53 -9.63 -11.52
C PRO A 106 -0.92 -9.60 -10.04
N ARG A 107 -1.20 -8.40 -9.53
CA ARG A 107 -1.66 -8.25 -8.14
C ARG A 107 -2.95 -9.04 -7.95
N ALA A 108 -3.10 -9.67 -6.79
CA ALA A 108 -4.32 -10.40 -6.44
C ALA A 108 -5.56 -9.50 -6.64
N GLY A 109 -6.64 -10.08 -7.17
CA GLY A 109 -7.89 -9.38 -7.43
C GLY A 109 -7.87 -8.33 -8.55
N THR A 110 -6.77 -8.19 -9.31
CA THR A 110 -6.74 -7.24 -10.44
C THR A 110 -7.60 -7.76 -11.60
N PRO A 111 -8.47 -6.91 -12.19
CA PRO A 111 -9.25 -7.27 -13.38
C PRO A 111 -8.37 -7.87 -14.48
N LEU A 112 -8.81 -9.02 -15.01
CA LEU A 112 -8.18 -9.69 -16.15
C LEU A 112 -8.59 -9.00 -17.46
N ILE A 113 -9.86 -8.60 -17.57
CA ILE A 113 -10.41 -7.92 -18.73
C ILE A 113 -10.15 -6.41 -18.61
N LYS A 114 -9.23 -5.92 -19.44
CA LYS A 114 -8.78 -4.53 -19.49
C LYS A 114 -9.60 -3.71 -20.50
N LYS A 115 -9.42 -2.40 -20.43
CA LYS A 115 -9.90 -1.45 -21.46
C LYS A 115 -9.40 -1.90 -22.84
N ASP A 116 -10.18 -1.64 -23.88
CA ASP A 116 -9.88 -1.89 -25.30
C ASP A 116 -9.80 -3.37 -25.70
N MET A 117 -9.95 -4.31 -24.76
CA MET A 117 -10.13 -5.73 -25.07
C MET A 117 -11.47 -5.94 -25.77
N VAL A 118 -11.49 -6.80 -26.79
CA VAL A 118 -12.70 -7.18 -27.52
C VAL A 118 -13.36 -8.36 -26.79
N LEU A 119 -14.66 -8.24 -26.53
CA LEU A 119 -15.43 -9.36 -26.00
C LEU A 119 -15.85 -10.30 -27.14
N GLY A 120 -15.83 -11.60 -26.88
CA GLY A 120 -16.38 -12.59 -27.82
C GLY A 120 -17.89 -12.45 -27.95
N ASN A 121 -18.44 -12.90 -29.08
CA ASN A 121 -19.87 -12.79 -29.40
C ASN A 121 -20.77 -13.46 -28.35
N GLU A 122 -20.36 -14.59 -27.79
CA GLU A 122 -21.10 -15.27 -26.72
C GLU A 122 -21.17 -14.41 -25.46
N ALA A 123 -20.04 -13.80 -25.08
CA ALA A 123 -19.99 -12.90 -23.93
C ALA A 123 -20.89 -11.69 -24.15
N LEU A 124 -20.98 -11.13 -25.36
CA LEU A 124 -21.84 -9.98 -25.66
C LEU A 124 -23.34 -10.26 -25.51
N LYS A 125 -23.77 -11.52 -25.72
CA LYS A 125 -25.17 -11.94 -25.54
C LYS A 125 -25.58 -12.00 -24.07
N ALA A 126 -24.63 -12.13 -23.15
CA ALA A 126 -24.92 -12.16 -21.73
C ALA A 126 -25.49 -10.81 -21.24
N PRO A 127 -26.32 -10.79 -20.18
CA PRO A 127 -26.86 -9.56 -19.63
C PRO A 127 -25.75 -8.66 -19.05
N TRP A 128 -25.99 -7.35 -19.02
CA TRP A 128 -25.03 -6.33 -18.56
C TRP A 128 -24.54 -6.54 -17.11
N SER A 129 -25.29 -7.27 -16.28
CA SER A 129 -24.90 -7.64 -14.91
C SER A 129 -23.83 -8.74 -14.84
N MET A 130 -23.62 -9.47 -15.94
CA MET A 130 -22.74 -10.65 -16.00
C MET A 130 -21.49 -10.42 -16.87
N ARG A 131 -21.38 -9.26 -17.53
CA ARG A 131 -20.25 -8.93 -18.41
C ARG A 131 -19.79 -7.48 -18.27
N PRO A 132 -18.56 -7.15 -18.68
CA PRO A 132 -18.10 -5.77 -18.79
C PRO A 132 -18.92 -5.01 -19.85
N LEU A 133 -19.13 -3.73 -19.60
CA LEU A 133 -19.77 -2.85 -20.60
C LEU A 133 -18.80 -2.52 -21.74
N THR A 134 -19.36 -2.40 -22.94
CA THR A 134 -18.69 -2.02 -24.17
C THR A 134 -19.22 -0.69 -24.68
N GLY A 135 -18.60 -0.15 -25.72
CA GLY A 135 -19.08 1.10 -26.31
C GLY A 135 -20.51 0.99 -26.86
N ALA A 136 -20.87 -0.13 -27.47
CA ALA A 136 -22.23 -0.37 -27.94
C ALA A 136 -23.27 -0.31 -26.81
N ASP A 137 -22.90 -0.77 -25.60
CA ASP A 137 -23.79 -0.69 -24.44
C ASP A 137 -23.99 0.75 -23.95
N LEU A 138 -22.98 1.62 -24.11
CA LEU A 138 -23.13 3.04 -23.79
C LEU A 138 -24.12 3.74 -24.74
N ASP A 139 -24.17 3.34 -26.02
CA ASP A 139 -25.16 3.88 -26.96
C ASP A 139 -26.58 3.48 -26.55
N ALA A 140 -26.79 2.20 -26.23
CA ALA A 140 -28.06 1.69 -25.73
C ALA A 140 -28.48 2.36 -24.41
N LEU A 141 -27.52 2.60 -23.51
CA LEU A 141 -27.77 3.26 -22.23
C LEU A 141 -28.14 4.75 -22.42
N GLY A 142 -27.43 5.47 -23.29
CA GLY A 142 -27.76 6.86 -23.63
C GLY A 142 -29.18 7.01 -24.19
N LYS A 143 -29.57 6.10 -25.09
CA LYS A 143 -30.93 6.03 -25.64
C LYS A 143 -32.00 5.78 -24.57
N ARG A 144 -31.72 4.91 -23.58
CA ARG A 144 -32.64 4.67 -22.45
C ARG A 144 -32.89 5.92 -21.61
N PHE A 145 -31.93 6.84 -21.55
CA PHE A 145 -32.08 8.12 -20.84
C PHE A 145 -32.65 9.25 -21.71
N GLY A 146 -32.99 8.98 -22.97
CA GLY A 146 -33.43 10.01 -23.91
C GLY A 146 -32.36 11.05 -24.24
N LEU A 147 -31.08 10.72 -24.03
CA LEU A 147 -29.96 11.61 -24.29
C LEU A 147 -29.35 11.32 -25.66
N ASN A 148 -28.98 12.37 -26.38
CA ASN A 148 -28.20 12.20 -27.59
C ASN A 148 -26.74 11.79 -27.26
N ALA A 149 -26.00 11.29 -28.25
CA ALA A 149 -24.63 10.83 -28.03
C ALA A 149 -23.70 11.93 -27.48
N SER A 150 -23.94 13.20 -27.83
CA SER A 150 -23.11 14.32 -27.34
C SER A 150 -23.40 14.63 -25.87
N GLU A 151 -24.67 14.66 -25.48
CA GLU A 151 -25.12 14.85 -24.10
C GLU A 151 -24.63 13.71 -23.22
N PHE A 152 -24.75 12.47 -23.70
CA PHE A 152 -24.30 11.31 -22.94
C PHE A 152 -22.76 11.26 -22.81
N SER A 153 -22.02 11.66 -23.85
CA SER A 153 -20.56 11.85 -23.77
C SER A 153 -20.17 12.85 -22.68
N SER A 154 -20.89 13.98 -22.62
CA SER A 154 -20.69 15.01 -21.59
C SER A 154 -21.04 14.50 -20.20
N ALA A 155 -22.15 13.76 -20.04
CA ALA A 155 -22.55 13.15 -18.77
C ALA A 155 -21.54 12.11 -18.25
N LEU A 156 -20.83 11.43 -19.16
CA LEU A 156 -19.73 10.51 -18.84
C LEU A 156 -18.38 11.20 -18.66
N GLY A 157 -18.26 12.51 -18.92
CA GLY A 157 -17.03 13.27 -18.79
C GLY A 157 -15.99 12.96 -19.86
N LEU A 158 -16.43 12.54 -21.05
CA LEU A 158 -15.58 12.23 -22.19
C LEU A 158 -15.41 13.48 -23.06
N GLN A 159 -14.18 14.02 -23.07
CA GLN A 159 -13.88 15.32 -23.71
C GLN A 159 -13.86 15.25 -25.25
N ASN A 160 -13.48 14.12 -25.83
CA ASN A 160 -13.33 13.99 -27.27
C ASN A 160 -14.56 13.26 -27.86
N ARG A 161 -15.44 14.04 -28.50
CA ARG A 161 -16.64 13.53 -29.18
C ARG A 161 -16.32 12.48 -30.25
N PHE A 162 -15.26 12.68 -31.04
CA PHE A 162 -14.87 11.71 -32.07
C PHE A 162 -14.44 10.38 -31.47
N ALA A 163 -13.62 10.44 -30.41
CA ALA A 163 -13.21 9.23 -29.69
C ALA A 163 -14.41 8.51 -29.06
N PHE A 164 -15.42 9.26 -28.60
CA PHE A 164 -16.67 8.67 -28.10
C PHE A 164 -17.47 7.99 -29.23
N THR A 165 -17.68 8.64 -30.37
CA THR A 165 -18.38 8.04 -31.52
C THR A 165 -17.67 6.76 -32.00
N VAL A 166 -16.34 6.76 -32.04
CA VAL A 166 -15.56 5.55 -32.35
C VAL A 166 -15.78 4.48 -31.28
N LEU A 167 -15.73 4.84 -30.00
CA LEU A 167 -15.99 3.91 -28.90
C LEU A 167 -17.36 3.23 -29.07
N LEU A 168 -18.42 4.00 -29.32
CA LEU A 168 -19.80 3.50 -29.46
C LEU A 168 -19.94 2.43 -30.56
N ARG A 169 -19.12 2.50 -31.61
CA ARG A 169 -19.15 1.54 -32.73
C ARG A 169 -18.33 0.28 -32.48
N THR A 170 -17.62 0.19 -31.35
CA THR A 170 -16.73 -0.93 -31.06
C THR A 170 -17.30 -1.86 -29.98
N SER A 171 -17.07 -3.16 -30.13
CA SER A 171 -17.27 -4.19 -29.08
C SER A 171 -16.13 -4.20 -28.04
N LYS A 172 -15.39 -3.09 -27.94
CA LYS A 172 -14.28 -2.93 -27.02
C LYS A 172 -14.81 -2.57 -25.63
N VAL A 173 -14.20 -3.18 -24.62
CA VAL A 173 -14.48 -2.91 -23.22
C VAL A 173 -14.08 -1.48 -22.86
N ILE A 174 -15.00 -0.75 -22.24
CA ILE A 174 -14.79 0.66 -21.86
C ILE A 174 -13.81 0.79 -20.68
N PRO A 175 -13.32 2.00 -20.36
CA PRO A 175 -12.52 2.23 -19.16
C PRO A 175 -13.30 1.89 -17.87
N PHE A 176 -12.59 1.40 -16.85
CA PHE A 176 -13.20 0.96 -15.58
C PHE A 176 -14.00 2.07 -14.89
N ASP A 177 -13.45 3.28 -14.82
CA ASP A 177 -14.09 4.46 -14.22
C ASP A 177 -15.34 4.89 -14.98
N VAL A 178 -15.32 4.80 -16.32
CA VAL A 178 -16.50 5.06 -17.15
C VAL A 178 -17.58 4.00 -16.91
N GLU A 179 -17.21 2.73 -16.76
CA GLU A 179 -18.19 1.66 -16.47
C GLU A 179 -18.84 1.84 -15.10
N VAL A 180 -18.06 2.19 -14.07
CA VAL A 180 -18.63 2.49 -12.74
C VAL A 180 -19.64 3.64 -12.86
N LEU A 181 -19.28 4.75 -13.53
CA LEU A 181 -20.18 5.88 -13.71
C LEU A 181 -21.44 5.52 -14.51
N ALA A 182 -21.30 4.75 -15.60
CA ALA A 182 -22.43 4.29 -16.40
C ALA A 182 -23.42 3.44 -15.58
N ARG A 183 -22.91 2.53 -14.74
CA ARG A 183 -23.74 1.72 -13.84
C ARG A 183 -24.38 2.55 -12.71
N LEU A 184 -23.72 3.60 -12.23
CA LEU A 184 -24.34 4.55 -11.30
C LEU A 184 -25.50 5.31 -11.95
N TYR A 185 -25.39 5.66 -13.23
CA TYR A 185 -26.52 6.24 -13.98
C TYR A 185 -27.65 5.24 -14.20
N GLU A 186 -27.35 3.96 -14.42
CA GLU A 186 -28.39 2.91 -14.49
C GLU A 186 -29.20 2.82 -13.18
N MET A 187 -28.55 3.00 -12.03
CA MET A 187 -29.22 3.01 -10.72
C MET A 187 -29.98 4.32 -10.43
N SER A 188 -29.46 5.44 -10.91
CA SER A 188 -30.03 6.76 -10.69
C SER A 188 -29.86 7.57 -11.99
N PRO A 189 -30.90 7.64 -12.85
CA PRO A 189 -30.81 8.25 -14.17
C PRO A 189 -30.52 9.76 -14.19
N THR A 190 -30.55 10.43 -13.04
CA THR A 190 -30.28 11.86 -12.94
C THR A 190 -28.81 12.18 -13.25
N PRO A 191 -28.52 13.30 -13.92
CA PRO A 191 -27.13 13.72 -14.16
C PRO A 191 -26.41 13.98 -12.82
N ALA A 192 -25.08 13.90 -12.85
CA ALA A 192 -24.28 14.30 -11.69
C ALA A 192 -24.55 15.78 -11.35
N PRO A 193 -24.70 16.14 -10.06
CA PRO A 193 -25.01 17.51 -9.67
C PRO A 193 -23.88 18.48 -10.01
N TRP A 194 -24.21 19.77 -10.07
CA TRP A 194 -23.23 20.84 -10.32
C TRP A 194 -22.21 21.00 -9.19
N GLN A 195 -22.61 20.69 -7.96
CA GLN A 195 -21.74 20.76 -6.78
C GLN A 195 -20.52 19.85 -6.96
N SER A 196 -19.34 20.43 -6.79
CA SER A 196 -18.08 19.71 -6.88
C SER A 196 -17.65 19.17 -5.51
N TYR A 197 -17.05 17.98 -5.53
CA TYR A 197 -16.44 17.37 -4.36
C TYR A 197 -15.00 17.00 -4.69
N THR A 198 -14.06 17.32 -3.81
CA THR A 198 -12.68 16.84 -3.95
C THR A 198 -12.61 15.36 -3.57
N ALA A 199 -11.60 14.64 -4.09
CA ALA A 199 -11.40 13.24 -3.73
C ALA A 199 -11.14 13.07 -2.22
N GLU A 200 -10.49 14.05 -1.59
CA GLU A 200 -10.32 14.10 -0.14
C GLU A 200 -11.65 14.24 0.61
N GLN A 201 -12.51 15.19 0.21
CA GLN A 201 -13.82 15.39 0.84
C GLN A 201 -14.70 14.14 0.73
N VAL A 202 -14.72 13.51 -0.44
CA VAL A 202 -15.44 12.25 -0.62
C VAL A 202 -14.83 11.16 0.24
N PHE A 203 -13.50 11.00 0.24
CA PHE A 203 -12.85 9.99 1.07
C PHE A 203 -13.20 10.15 2.56
N LYS A 204 -13.11 11.38 3.08
CA LYS A 204 -13.46 11.70 4.46
C LYS A 204 -14.90 11.30 4.76
N THR A 205 -15.84 11.71 3.91
CA THR A 205 -17.26 11.39 4.09
C THR A 205 -17.52 9.87 4.06
N LEU A 206 -16.85 9.14 3.16
CA LEU A 206 -17.13 7.71 2.96
C LEU A 206 -16.41 6.80 3.97
N TYR A 207 -15.15 7.08 4.31
CA TYR A 207 -14.29 6.13 5.01
C TYR A 207 -13.79 6.63 6.36
N GLU A 208 -13.77 7.93 6.63
CA GLU A 208 -13.31 8.46 7.92
C GLU A 208 -14.16 7.98 9.11
N PRO A 209 -15.50 7.90 9.03
CA PRO A 209 -16.33 7.33 10.10
C PRO A 209 -16.01 5.86 10.43
N LEU A 210 -15.33 5.15 9.54
CA LEU A 210 -14.91 3.76 9.78
C LEU A 210 -13.58 3.66 10.53
N LEU A 211 -12.82 4.76 10.60
CA LEU A 211 -11.56 4.83 11.33
C LEU A 211 -11.77 4.88 12.84
N ASP A 212 -12.95 5.32 13.30
CA ASP A 212 -13.34 5.35 14.72
C ASP A 212 -13.35 3.97 15.39
N LYS A 213 -13.30 2.90 14.59
CA LYS A 213 -13.23 1.50 15.05
C LYS A 213 -11.81 1.03 15.40
N PHE A 214 -10.80 1.86 15.16
CA PHE A 214 -9.39 1.52 15.36
C PHE A 214 -8.81 2.29 16.54
N ASP A 215 -8.15 1.57 17.44
CA ASP A 215 -7.58 2.15 18.64
C ASP A 215 -6.11 2.56 18.42
N GLY A 216 -5.81 3.83 18.67
CA GLY A 216 -4.44 4.34 18.65
C GLY A 216 -3.96 4.84 17.27
N PRO A 217 -2.98 5.77 17.28
CA PRO A 217 -2.60 6.52 16.09
C PRO A 217 -1.96 5.66 14.98
N GLU A 218 -1.24 4.59 15.35
CA GLU A 218 -0.60 3.70 14.37
C GLU A 218 -1.61 2.83 13.61
N ASP A 219 -2.59 2.27 14.32
CA ASP A 219 -3.64 1.44 13.73
C ASP A 219 -4.60 2.27 12.86
N VAL A 220 -4.94 3.48 13.30
CA VAL A 220 -5.71 4.45 12.50
C VAL A 220 -4.96 4.81 11.22
N ALA A 221 -3.65 5.09 11.28
CA ALA A 221 -2.85 5.41 10.10
C ALA A 221 -2.77 4.22 9.11
N TYR A 222 -2.63 3.01 9.65
CA TYR A 222 -2.64 1.79 8.85
C TYR A 222 -4.00 1.55 8.16
N ALA A 223 -5.09 1.62 8.93
CA ALA A 223 -6.45 1.49 8.40
C ALA A 223 -6.75 2.54 7.34
N ARG A 224 -6.36 3.80 7.58
CA ARG A 224 -6.48 4.89 6.58
C ARG A 224 -5.75 4.57 5.29
N THR A 225 -4.54 4.01 5.37
CA THR A 225 -3.77 3.59 4.19
C THR A 225 -4.48 2.47 3.40
N LEU A 226 -5.08 1.50 4.09
CA LEU A 226 -5.85 0.43 3.43
C LEU A 226 -7.13 0.97 2.80
N TYR A 227 -7.85 1.87 3.48
CA TYR A 227 -9.01 2.54 2.92
C TYR A 227 -8.66 3.43 1.72
N TYR A 228 -7.50 4.08 1.70
CA TYR A 228 -7.01 4.77 0.49
C TYR A 228 -6.82 3.82 -0.70
N SER A 229 -6.25 2.64 -0.45
CA SER A 229 -6.12 1.60 -1.46
C SER A 229 -7.49 1.13 -1.94
N ARG A 230 -8.46 0.96 -1.03
CA ARG A 230 -9.83 0.56 -1.36
C ARG A 230 -10.58 1.61 -2.17
N PHE A 231 -10.55 2.86 -1.73
CA PHE A 231 -11.15 3.99 -2.44
C PHE A 231 -10.60 4.12 -3.87
N THR A 232 -9.28 4.09 -4.05
CA THR A 232 -8.71 4.14 -5.41
C THR A 232 -9.01 2.90 -6.24
N ALA A 233 -9.07 1.72 -5.62
CA ALA A 233 -9.48 0.49 -6.29
C ALA A 233 -10.93 0.56 -6.79
N THR A 234 -11.85 1.17 -6.04
CA THR A 234 -13.24 1.36 -6.50
C THR A 234 -13.39 2.22 -7.75
N ILE A 235 -12.35 2.98 -8.11
CA ILE A 235 -12.29 3.84 -9.32
C ILE A 235 -11.35 3.21 -10.36
N GLY A 236 -10.86 1.99 -10.13
CA GLY A 236 -9.96 1.26 -11.03
C GLY A 236 -8.52 1.79 -11.04
N ARG A 237 -8.12 2.59 -10.06
CA ARG A 237 -6.79 3.20 -9.95
C ARG A 237 -5.87 2.43 -8.99
N SER A 238 -4.58 2.75 -9.05
CA SER A 238 -3.58 2.18 -8.12
C SER A 238 -3.57 2.96 -6.80
N SER A 239 -3.11 2.31 -5.73
CA SER A 239 -2.94 2.97 -4.43
C SER A 239 -2.01 4.18 -4.46
N ALA A 240 -1.03 4.22 -5.37
CA ALA A 240 -0.17 5.40 -5.58
C ALA A 240 -0.96 6.65 -6.03
N THR A 241 -2.14 6.45 -6.64
CA THR A 241 -3.02 7.55 -7.04
C THR A 241 -3.69 8.21 -5.83
N ALA A 242 -3.83 7.49 -4.71
CA ALA A 242 -4.47 8.01 -3.51
C ALA A 242 -3.68 9.20 -2.95
N TYR A 243 -2.36 9.08 -2.85
CA TYR A 243 -1.46 10.16 -2.47
C TYR A 243 -1.66 11.43 -3.31
N ARG A 244 -1.81 11.28 -4.63
CA ARG A 244 -1.99 12.43 -5.52
C ARG A 244 -3.34 13.11 -5.33
N TRP A 245 -4.41 12.35 -5.16
CA TRP A 245 -5.78 12.90 -5.14
C TRP A 245 -6.24 13.33 -3.76
N VAL A 246 -5.84 12.60 -2.73
CA VAL A 246 -6.33 12.81 -1.36
C VAL A 246 -5.34 13.64 -0.55
N GLU A 247 -4.03 13.43 -0.70
CA GLU A 247 -3.04 14.15 0.11
C GLU A 247 -2.52 15.42 -0.59
N ASN A 248 -2.26 15.37 -1.90
CA ASN A 248 -1.68 16.48 -2.65
C ASN A 248 -2.69 17.34 -3.43
N SER A 249 -4.00 17.24 -3.14
CA SER A 249 -5.04 18.05 -3.80
C SER A 249 -5.01 17.96 -5.35
N GLY A 250 -4.52 16.86 -5.91
CA GLY A 250 -4.26 16.74 -7.34
C GLY A 250 -5.54 16.71 -8.17
N LYS A 251 -5.50 17.32 -9.37
CA LYS A 251 -6.64 17.33 -10.30
C LYS A 251 -6.95 15.91 -10.80
N ALA A 252 -8.16 15.43 -10.54
CA ALA A 252 -8.69 14.20 -11.11
C ALA A 252 -9.19 14.42 -12.54
N ARG A 253 -9.29 13.35 -13.34
CA ARG A 253 -9.91 13.41 -14.68
C ARG A 253 -11.40 13.72 -14.54
N LEU A 254 -11.99 14.38 -15.54
CA LEU A 254 -13.40 14.79 -15.52
C LEU A 254 -14.36 13.62 -15.20
N VAL A 255 -14.15 12.45 -15.82
CA VAL A 255 -14.92 11.22 -15.52
C VAL A 255 -14.95 10.90 -14.03
N VAL A 256 -13.80 10.99 -13.36
CA VAL A 256 -13.67 10.71 -11.93
C VAL A 256 -14.37 11.79 -11.12
N VAL A 257 -14.24 13.06 -11.51
CA VAL A 257 -14.96 14.15 -10.85
C VAL A 257 -16.46 13.94 -10.93
N LEU A 258 -17.02 13.60 -12.10
CA LEU A 258 -18.45 13.34 -12.27
C LEU A 258 -18.90 12.09 -11.47
N LEU A 259 -18.08 11.05 -11.43
CA LEU A 259 -18.33 9.88 -10.57
C LEU A 259 -18.42 10.26 -9.10
N LEU A 260 -17.48 11.07 -8.60
CA LEU A 260 -17.48 11.55 -7.21
C LEU A 260 -18.70 12.43 -6.91
N ARG A 261 -19.13 13.28 -7.84
CA ARG A 261 -20.36 14.07 -7.68
C ARG A 261 -21.60 13.18 -7.68
N LYS A 262 -21.65 12.23 -8.61
CA LYS A 262 -22.77 11.30 -8.75
C LYS A 262 -22.94 10.48 -7.48
N ILE A 263 -21.87 9.90 -6.94
CA ILE A 263 -21.96 9.07 -5.75
C ILE A 263 -22.42 9.85 -4.52
N MET A 264 -21.95 11.09 -4.35
CA MET A 264 -22.34 11.93 -3.22
C MET A 264 -23.81 12.37 -3.26
N SER A 265 -24.46 12.29 -4.42
CA SER A 265 -25.91 12.52 -4.56
C SER A 265 -26.78 11.30 -4.26
N MET A 266 -26.17 10.12 -4.02
CA MET A 266 -26.89 8.87 -3.81
C MET A 266 -27.08 8.55 -2.32
N PRO A 267 -28.16 7.83 -1.96
CA PRO A 267 -28.29 7.27 -0.62
C PRO A 267 -27.21 6.21 -0.39
N HIS A 268 -26.66 6.18 0.83
CA HIS A 268 -25.61 5.23 1.22
C HIS A 268 -24.43 5.21 0.21
N PRO A 269 -23.72 6.35 0.06
CA PRO A 269 -22.79 6.57 -1.05
C PRO A 269 -21.60 5.59 -1.02
N ARG A 270 -21.17 5.16 0.17
CA ARG A 270 -20.06 4.19 0.31
C ARG A 270 -20.48 2.81 -0.17
N GLU A 271 -21.59 2.30 0.36
CA GLU A 271 -22.12 0.97 0.05
C GLU A 271 -22.45 0.86 -1.43
N THR A 272 -23.01 1.92 -2.01
CA THR A 272 -23.31 1.98 -3.44
C THR A 272 -22.05 1.97 -4.30
N LEU A 273 -21.02 2.75 -3.94
CA LEU A 273 -19.75 2.76 -4.66
C LEU A 273 -19.07 1.40 -4.63
N GLU A 274 -18.95 0.80 -3.44
CA GLU A 274 -18.29 -0.49 -3.27
C GLU A 274 -19.04 -1.61 -3.99
N ARG A 275 -20.38 -1.62 -3.93
CA ARG A 275 -21.22 -2.60 -4.62
C ARG A 275 -21.05 -2.52 -6.13
N VAL A 276 -21.12 -1.32 -6.71
CA VAL A 276 -20.94 -1.14 -8.17
C VAL A 276 -19.51 -1.48 -8.58
N ALA A 277 -18.51 -1.02 -7.83
CA ALA A 277 -17.12 -1.34 -8.13
C ALA A 277 -16.81 -2.84 -8.02
N ALA A 278 -17.36 -3.52 -7.01
CA ALA A 278 -17.24 -4.96 -6.86
C ALA A 278 -17.88 -5.71 -8.04
N LEU A 279 -19.06 -5.26 -8.49
CA LEU A 279 -19.69 -5.78 -9.70
C LEU A 279 -18.79 -5.61 -10.93
N VAL A 280 -18.27 -4.40 -11.17
CA VAL A 280 -17.37 -4.11 -12.30
C VAL A 280 -16.08 -4.93 -12.23
N MET A 281 -15.49 -5.11 -11.05
CA MET A 281 -14.32 -5.98 -10.91
C MET A 281 -14.66 -7.43 -11.22
N ARG A 282 -15.76 -7.95 -10.66
CA ARG A 282 -16.19 -9.34 -10.83
C ARG A 282 -16.42 -9.68 -12.30
N VAL A 283 -17.18 -8.85 -13.03
CA VAL A 283 -17.46 -9.11 -14.46
C VAL A 283 -16.19 -9.03 -15.33
N ARG A 284 -15.11 -8.41 -14.82
CA ARG A 284 -13.80 -8.35 -15.46
C ARG A 284 -12.82 -9.40 -14.94
N GLY A 285 -13.27 -10.37 -14.15
CA GLY A 285 -12.45 -11.45 -13.59
C GLY A 285 -11.53 -11.02 -12.44
N GLY A 286 -11.83 -9.89 -11.79
CA GLY A 286 -11.13 -9.42 -10.59
C GLY A 286 -12.00 -9.54 -9.33
N ASP A 287 -11.43 -9.17 -8.19
CA ASP A 287 -12.13 -9.13 -6.90
C ASP A 287 -11.64 -7.94 -6.08
N LEU A 288 -12.57 -7.08 -5.68
CA LEU A 288 -12.30 -5.88 -4.89
C LEU A 288 -11.73 -6.22 -3.51
N ASN A 289 -12.23 -7.27 -2.86
CA ASN A 289 -11.81 -7.64 -1.52
C ASN A 289 -10.42 -8.29 -1.51
N LEU A 290 -10.07 -9.04 -2.57
CA LEU A 290 -8.69 -9.53 -2.74
C LEU A 290 -7.71 -8.42 -3.11
N ARG A 291 -8.16 -7.44 -3.91
CA ARG A 291 -7.32 -6.32 -4.36
C ARG A 291 -7.07 -5.28 -3.27
N ALA A 292 -8.10 -4.96 -2.49
CA ALA A 292 -8.10 -3.94 -1.46
C ALA A 292 -9.03 -4.35 -0.31
N PRO A 293 -8.55 -5.23 0.60
CA PRO A 293 -9.35 -5.76 1.69
C PRO A 293 -9.81 -4.66 2.64
N ILE A 294 -10.96 -4.87 3.27
CA ILE A 294 -11.43 -4.02 4.37
C ILE A 294 -10.48 -4.24 5.57
N PRO A 295 -9.91 -3.18 6.15
CA PRO A 295 -9.07 -3.31 7.33
C PRO A 295 -9.90 -3.86 8.50
N GLN A 296 -9.35 -4.83 9.22
CA GLN A 296 -9.97 -5.40 10.42
C GLN A 296 -9.28 -4.84 11.68
N PRO A 297 -10.03 -4.39 12.70
CA PRO A 297 -9.45 -3.99 13.98
C PRO A 297 -8.61 -5.12 14.59
N GLY A 298 -7.46 -4.78 15.17
CA GLY A 298 -6.53 -5.75 15.78
C GLY A 298 -5.73 -6.62 14.80
N GLN A 299 -5.94 -6.49 13.48
CA GLN A 299 -5.13 -7.20 12.50
C GLN A 299 -3.73 -6.56 12.42
N ARG A 300 -2.72 -7.32 12.85
CA ARG A 300 -1.35 -6.79 13.01
C ARG A 300 -0.78 -6.18 11.74
N VAL A 301 -0.10 -5.05 11.94
CA VAL A 301 0.76 -4.36 10.99
C VAL A 301 1.85 -5.31 10.48
N HIS A 302 1.68 -5.91 9.31
CA HIS A 302 2.83 -6.41 8.57
C HIS A 302 3.62 -5.19 8.09
N ARG A 303 4.70 -4.87 8.82
CA ARG A 303 5.69 -3.85 8.44
C ARG A 303 5.93 -3.91 6.94
N ARG A 304 5.76 -2.76 6.28
CA ARG A 304 6.02 -2.45 4.86
C ARG A 304 6.73 -3.56 4.07
N GLY A 305 6.05 -4.10 3.07
CA GLY A 305 6.69 -4.84 1.97
C GLY A 305 6.27 -6.29 1.78
N ARG A 306 5.51 -6.89 2.71
CA ARG A 306 4.86 -8.18 2.49
C ARG A 306 3.35 -8.01 2.54
N VAL A 307 2.71 -8.12 1.37
CA VAL A 307 1.29 -8.44 1.29
C VAL A 307 1.12 -9.77 2.03
N ALA A 308 0.13 -9.87 2.91
CA ALA A 308 -0.22 -11.13 3.55
C ALA A 308 -0.38 -12.22 2.48
N ASP A 309 0.18 -13.41 2.72
CA ASP A 309 -0.10 -14.59 1.91
C ASP A 309 -1.57 -14.97 2.15
N VAL A 310 -2.46 -14.28 1.44
CA VAL A 310 -3.83 -14.73 1.25
C VAL A 310 -3.71 -15.97 0.37
N SER A 311 -4.08 -17.13 0.94
CA SER A 311 -4.13 -18.41 0.24
C SER A 311 -4.87 -18.24 -1.09
N ARG A 312 -4.11 -18.26 -2.19
CA ARG A 312 -4.65 -18.14 -3.54
C ARG A 312 -5.08 -19.51 -4.01
N LEU A 313 -6.36 -19.85 -3.78
CA LEU A 313 -7.02 -20.81 -4.65
C LEU A 313 -7.14 -20.12 -6.01
N ILE A 314 -6.16 -20.37 -6.88
CA ILE A 314 -6.22 -19.99 -8.28
C ILE A 314 -7.22 -20.98 -8.91
N PRO A 315 -8.42 -20.55 -9.37
CA PRO A 315 -9.20 -21.40 -10.25
C PRO A 315 -8.36 -21.67 -11.49
N ASP A 316 -8.25 -22.95 -11.81
CA ASP A 316 -7.42 -23.47 -12.87
C ASP A 316 -7.66 -22.72 -14.19
N LYS A 317 -6.58 -22.29 -14.85
CA LYS A 317 -6.65 -21.53 -16.11
C LYS A 317 -7.25 -22.36 -17.26
N SER A 318 -7.47 -23.66 -17.04
CA SER A 318 -8.07 -24.59 -17.98
C SER A 318 -9.56 -24.33 -18.25
N SER A 319 -10.28 -23.62 -17.36
CA SER A 319 -11.73 -23.43 -17.50
C SER A 319 -12.17 -22.14 -18.19
N LEU A 320 -11.25 -21.23 -18.53
CA LEU A 320 -11.56 -19.95 -19.17
C LEU A 320 -10.65 -19.71 -20.39
N GLY A 321 -11.06 -20.31 -21.51
CA GLY A 321 -10.61 -19.90 -22.84
C GLY A 321 -9.48 -20.75 -23.41
N ARG A 322 -9.84 -21.84 -24.12
CA ARG A 322 -9.03 -22.32 -25.23
C ARG A 322 -8.92 -21.17 -26.24
N ALA A 323 -7.81 -20.46 -26.22
CA ALA A 323 -7.42 -19.61 -27.33
C ALA A 323 -7.26 -20.51 -28.57
N ILE A 324 -8.22 -20.42 -29.48
CA ILE A 324 -8.09 -21.01 -30.81
C ILE A 324 -6.90 -20.32 -31.47
N LYS A 325 -5.78 -21.03 -31.59
CA LYS A 325 -4.69 -20.67 -32.49
C LYS A 325 -5.27 -20.76 -33.90
N ILE A 326 -5.63 -19.61 -34.48
CA ILE A 326 -5.86 -19.53 -35.91
C ILE A 326 -4.50 -19.74 -36.55
N LYS A 327 -4.30 -20.90 -37.19
CA LYS A 327 -3.18 -21.12 -38.10
C LYS A 327 -3.34 -20.11 -39.24
N SER A 328 -2.29 -19.34 -39.49
CA SER A 328 -2.11 -18.60 -40.73
C SER A 328 -2.33 -19.55 -41.90
N PHE A 329 -3.32 -19.26 -42.73
CA PHE A 329 -3.43 -19.87 -44.05
C PHE A 329 -2.62 -18.99 -45.01
N ASP A 330 -1.63 -19.61 -45.63
CA ASP A 330 -0.90 -19.06 -46.77
C ASP A 330 -1.88 -18.88 -47.93
N ILE A 331 -1.85 -17.70 -48.53
CA ILE A 331 -2.57 -17.37 -49.76
C ILE A 331 -1.64 -17.73 -50.92
N ALA A 332 -2.09 -18.64 -51.78
CA ALA A 332 -1.59 -18.82 -53.14
C ALA A 332 -2.52 -18.09 -54.11
#